data_AF-A0A286E7S3-F1
#
_entry.id   AF-A0A286E7S3-F1
#
_cell.length_a   1.000
_cell.length_b   1.000
_cell.length_c   1.000
_cell.angle_alpha   90.00
_cell.angle_beta   90.00
_cell.angle_gamma   90.00
#
_symmetry.space_group_name_H-M   'P 1'
#
loop_
_entity.id
_entity.type
_entity.pdbx_description
1 polymer ?
#
loop_
_entity_poly.entity_id
_entity_poly.type
_entity_poly.pdbx_seq_one_letter_code
_entity_poly.pdbx_strand_id
1 'polypeptide(L)'
;MDLGGAIPPKLGRYDLLMSCVFCGRSPVTKEHVFPQWLNQYLPPGRQQTEQARYGAGAYEVTRESLGLDFTVKKVCAPCNNGWMSKLEASSKGVLEPLIIRQDLDLISLQRQRKIALWATKTAMMADQVQQEPLLPSHQLRRMRTHRAIPGGTRVWLGSCPERNPIVTSHTVRIDLTGVSAPGAPQPVGFFCPMKIGHLCIYVYFPAVDVVIQHAREFHLSVARIWPRRSSDLPFPPPAQPQNGEAFEALADALRESLYLYTPEQAAKHGIRES
;
A
#
# COMPACT_ATOMS: atom_id res chain seq x y z
N MET A 1 -15.60 -30.76 -35.06
CA MET A 1 -14.50 -30.37 -34.16
C MET A 1 -14.23 -28.90 -34.40
N ASP A 2 -14.97 -28.04 -33.68
CA ASP A 2 -14.82 -26.59 -33.77
C ASP A 2 -13.62 -26.14 -32.92
N LEU A 3 -12.53 -25.78 -33.58
CA LEU A 3 -11.44 -25.03 -32.97
C LEU A 3 -11.82 -23.54 -33.02
N GLY A 4 -12.58 -23.09 -32.04
CA GLY A 4 -12.88 -21.69 -31.80
C GLY A 4 -11.60 -20.90 -31.49
N GLY A 5 -10.95 -20.42 -32.54
CA GLY A 5 -9.83 -19.49 -32.45
C GLY A 5 -10.32 -18.16 -31.90
N ALA A 6 -10.02 -17.87 -30.64
CA ALA A 6 -10.27 -16.55 -30.07
C ALA A 6 -9.48 -15.49 -30.85
N ILE A 7 -10.18 -14.55 -31.47
CA ILE A 7 -9.59 -13.40 -32.14
C ILE A 7 -8.82 -12.59 -31.08
N PRO A 8 -7.49 -12.38 -31.21
CA PRO A 8 -6.76 -11.57 -30.25
C PRO A 8 -7.32 -10.14 -30.29
N PRO A 9 -7.50 -9.49 -29.13
CA PRO A 9 -8.04 -8.14 -29.09
C PRO A 9 -7.15 -7.19 -29.92
N LYS A 10 -7.78 -6.32 -30.73
CA LYS A 10 -7.06 -5.28 -31.48
C LYS A 10 -6.37 -4.34 -30.49
N LEU A 11 -5.06 -4.47 -30.34
CA LEU A 11 -4.23 -3.60 -29.52
C LEU A 11 -4.03 -2.27 -30.24
N GLY A 12 -4.29 -1.15 -29.56
CA GLY A 12 -4.02 0.18 -30.09
C GLY A 12 -2.50 0.45 -30.19
N ARG A 13 -2.08 1.32 -31.11
CA ARG A 13 -0.66 1.70 -31.29
C ARG A 13 0.00 2.21 -30.00
N TYR A 14 -0.79 2.86 -29.12
CA TYR A 14 -0.38 3.30 -27.78
C TYR A 14 -0.07 2.14 -26.81
N ASP A 15 -0.77 1.01 -26.93
CA ASP A 15 -0.61 -0.15 -26.04
C ASP A 15 0.69 -0.91 -26.31
N LEU A 16 1.24 -0.76 -27.52
CA LEU A 16 2.52 -1.32 -27.93
C LEU A 16 3.71 -0.48 -27.41
N LEU A 17 3.52 0.82 -27.21
CA LEU A 17 4.53 1.76 -26.71
C LEU A 17 4.63 1.75 -25.17
N MET A 18 3.55 1.41 -24.47
CA MET A 18 3.52 1.32 -23.02
C MET A 18 4.20 0.04 -22.51
N SER A 19 5.12 0.21 -21.57
CA SER A 19 5.89 -0.89 -20.99
C SER A 19 5.41 -1.24 -19.58
N CYS A 20 5.39 -2.53 -19.25
CA CYS A 20 5.00 -2.99 -17.93
C CYS A 20 5.93 -2.43 -16.84
N VAL A 21 5.36 -1.81 -15.82
CA VAL A 21 6.12 -1.19 -14.70
C VAL A 21 7.02 -2.16 -13.93
N PHE A 22 6.69 -3.46 -13.97
CA PHE A 22 7.44 -4.50 -13.27
C PHE A 22 8.52 -5.19 -14.10
N CYS A 23 8.38 -5.26 -15.43
CA CYS A 23 9.30 -6.05 -16.26
C CYS A 23 9.70 -5.42 -17.59
N GLY A 24 9.13 -4.27 -17.95
CA GLY A 24 9.41 -3.56 -19.20
C GLY A 24 8.79 -4.18 -20.46
N ARG A 25 8.04 -5.28 -20.37
CA ARG A 25 7.40 -5.91 -21.55
C ARG A 25 6.08 -5.22 -21.92
N SER A 26 5.76 -5.22 -23.20
CA SER A 26 4.47 -4.86 -23.78
C SER A 26 3.82 -6.08 -24.48
N PRO A 27 2.52 -6.07 -24.80
CA PRO A 27 1.53 -5.06 -24.42
C PRO A 27 1.19 -5.12 -22.92
N VAL A 28 0.69 -3.99 -22.40
CA VAL A 28 0.13 -3.90 -21.04
C VAL A 28 -1.38 -4.18 -21.05
N THR A 29 -1.85 -4.77 -19.95
CA THR A 29 -3.25 -5.02 -19.63
C THR A 29 -3.71 -4.09 -18.50
N LYS A 30 -5.02 -4.10 -18.23
CA LYS A 30 -5.57 -3.51 -16.99
C LYS A 30 -5.20 -4.41 -15.82
N GLU A 31 -4.87 -3.78 -14.69
CA GLU A 31 -4.68 -4.44 -13.40
C GLU A 31 -5.48 -3.67 -12.35
N HIS A 32 -6.16 -4.38 -11.46
CA HIS A 32 -6.89 -3.75 -10.37
C HIS A 32 -5.92 -3.27 -9.29
N VAL A 33 -6.12 -2.06 -8.76
CA VAL A 33 -5.31 -1.53 -7.65
C VAL A 33 -5.53 -2.40 -6.42
N PHE A 34 -6.80 -2.57 -6.04
CA PHE A 34 -7.23 -3.53 -5.04
C PHE A 34 -7.60 -4.85 -5.72
N PRO A 35 -7.15 -6.01 -5.20
CA PRO A 35 -7.48 -7.30 -5.79
C PRO A 35 -8.99 -7.53 -5.92
N GLN A 36 -9.42 -8.08 -7.05
CA GLN A 36 -10.85 -8.29 -7.34
C GLN A 36 -11.56 -9.18 -6.30
N TRP A 37 -10.84 -10.08 -5.63
CA TRP A 37 -11.43 -10.95 -4.59
C TRP A 37 -11.93 -10.16 -3.37
N LEU A 38 -11.52 -8.90 -3.17
CA LEU A 38 -12.07 -8.04 -2.12
C LEU A 38 -13.53 -7.65 -2.37
N ASN A 39 -14.00 -7.70 -3.63
CA ASN A 39 -15.39 -7.42 -3.98
C ASN A 39 -16.40 -8.31 -3.24
N GLN A 40 -15.99 -9.52 -2.85
CA GLN A 40 -16.87 -10.44 -2.13
C GLN A 40 -17.23 -9.94 -0.71
N TYR A 41 -16.53 -8.93 -0.18
CA TYR A 41 -16.81 -8.33 1.13
C TYR A 41 -17.57 -7.02 1.05
N LEU A 42 -17.83 -6.52 -0.15
CA LEU A 42 -18.61 -5.30 -0.39
C LEU A 42 -20.11 -5.64 -0.39
N PRO A 43 -20.98 -4.77 0.15
CA PRO A 43 -22.41 -4.92 0.01
C PRO A 43 -22.77 -4.86 -1.48
N PRO A 44 -23.59 -5.80 -1.97
CA PRO A 44 -24.00 -5.84 -3.37
C PRO A 44 -24.61 -4.50 -3.82
N GLY A 45 -24.25 -4.03 -5.01
CA GLY A 45 -24.89 -2.87 -5.66
C GLY A 45 -24.58 -1.50 -5.06
N ARG A 46 -23.69 -1.39 -4.07
CA ARG A 46 -23.33 -0.09 -3.48
C ARG A 46 -22.23 0.58 -4.30
N GLN A 47 -22.50 1.81 -4.74
CA GLN A 47 -21.45 2.72 -5.21
C GLN A 47 -20.47 2.94 -4.07
N GLN A 48 -19.19 2.68 -4.33
CA GLN A 48 -18.11 3.02 -3.42
C GLN A 48 -17.50 4.33 -3.87
N THR A 49 -17.15 5.17 -2.90
CA THR A 49 -16.38 6.38 -3.13
C THR A 49 -14.92 5.99 -3.01
N GLU A 50 -14.28 5.74 -4.13
CA GLU A 50 -12.82 5.61 -4.18
C GLU A 50 -12.25 7.02 -4.09
N GLN A 51 -11.73 7.40 -2.93
CA GLN A 51 -11.09 8.69 -2.71
C GLN A 51 -9.58 8.49 -2.74
N ALA A 52 -8.89 9.21 -3.62
CA ALA A 52 -7.45 9.31 -3.59
C ALA A 52 -7.04 10.79 -3.54
N ARG A 53 -6.23 11.14 -2.54
CA ARG A 53 -5.63 12.48 -2.38
C ARG A 53 -4.17 12.41 -2.82
N TYR A 54 -3.69 13.36 -3.62
CA TYR A 54 -2.36 13.33 -4.25
C TYR A 54 -1.55 14.63 -4.05
N GLY A 55 -0.68 14.71 -3.03
CA GLY A 55 0.37 15.75 -2.93
C GLY A 55 -0.06 17.23 -2.78
N ALA A 56 0.90 18.15 -2.74
CA ALA A 56 0.66 19.60 -2.60
C ALA A 56 0.05 20.16 -3.91
N GLY A 57 -1.25 20.43 -3.88
CA GLY A 57 -2.08 20.69 -5.07
C GLY A 57 -3.04 19.56 -5.45
N ALA A 58 -3.27 18.61 -4.53
CA ALA A 58 -4.07 17.41 -4.71
C ALA A 58 -5.35 17.59 -5.52
N TYR A 59 -5.36 16.99 -6.71
CA TYR A 59 -6.61 16.54 -7.30
C TYR A 59 -7.19 15.47 -6.40
N GLU A 60 -8.32 15.75 -5.77
CA GLU A 60 -9.12 14.71 -5.12
C GLU A 60 -9.81 13.93 -6.24
N VAL A 61 -9.32 12.72 -6.51
CA VAL A 61 -10.05 11.81 -7.40
C VAL A 61 -11.00 11.04 -6.51
N THR A 62 -12.23 11.52 -6.48
CA THR A 62 -13.38 10.81 -5.95
C THR A 62 -14.14 10.21 -7.12
N ARG A 63 -14.17 8.88 -7.20
CA ARG A 63 -14.94 8.17 -8.23
C ARG A 63 -15.95 7.23 -7.59
N GLU A 64 -17.17 7.27 -8.10
CA GLU A 64 -18.17 6.24 -7.85
C GLU A 64 -17.88 5.02 -8.72
N SER A 65 -17.67 3.87 -8.09
CA SER A 65 -17.49 2.58 -8.76
C SER A 65 -18.46 1.53 -8.19
N LEU A 66 -18.89 0.60 -9.04
CA LEU A 66 -19.59 -0.61 -8.60
C LEU A 66 -18.53 -1.61 -8.13
N GLY A 67 -18.34 -1.68 -6.81
CA GLY A 67 -17.24 -2.46 -6.23
C GLY A 67 -15.87 -1.82 -6.48
N LEU A 68 -14.80 -2.59 -6.29
CA LEU A 68 -13.40 -2.18 -6.49
C LEU A 68 -12.98 -2.43 -7.94
N ASP A 69 -13.43 -1.57 -8.85
CA ASP A 69 -13.10 -1.64 -10.28
C ASP A 69 -11.98 -0.65 -10.68
N PHE A 70 -11.29 -0.09 -9.71
CA PHE A 70 -10.17 0.80 -9.99
C PHE A 70 -9.02 0.05 -10.65
N THR A 71 -8.73 0.38 -11.90
CA THR A 71 -7.72 -0.30 -12.70
C THR A 71 -6.68 0.65 -13.28
N VAL A 72 -5.44 0.17 -13.37
CA VAL A 72 -4.32 0.83 -14.04
C VAL A 72 -3.87 0.01 -15.24
N LYS A 73 -3.69 0.65 -16.41
CA LYS A 73 -3.22 -0.02 -17.63
C LYS A 73 -1.69 0.03 -17.75
N LYS A 74 -0.99 -0.55 -16.77
CA LYS A 74 0.48 -0.43 -16.62
C LYS A 74 1.20 -1.77 -16.39
N VAL A 75 0.48 -2.89 -16.42
CA VAL A 75 1.02 -4.22 -16.08
C VAL A 75 0.79 -5.18 -17.23
N CYS A 76 1.77 -5.98 -17.65
CA CYS A 76 1.55 -6.99 -18.70
C CYS A 76 0.89 -8.27 -18.15
N ALA A 77 0.22 -9.02 -19.02
CA ALA A 77 -0.46 -10.27 -18.64
C ALA A 77 0.44 -11.28 -17.88
N PRO A 78 1.71 -11.52 -18.26
CA PRO A 78 2.59 -12.40 -17.49
C PRO A 78 2.90 -11.95 -16.05
N CYS A 79 2.96 -10.64 -15.80
CA CYS A 79 3.09 -10.12 -14.43
C CYS A 79 1.81 -10.34 -13.65
N ASN A 80 0.69 -9.89 -14.24
CA ASN A 80 -0.62 -9.89 -13.60
C ASN A 80 -1.05 -11.32 -13.22
N ASN A 81 -1.15 -12.20 -14.21
CA ASN A 81 -1.60 -13.58 -14.05
C ASN A 81 -0.54 -14.49 -13.43
N GLY A 82 0.70 -14.01 -13.31
CA GLY A 82 1.83 -14.79 -12.81
C GLY A 82 2.09 -14.53 -11.34
N TRP A 83 3.10 -13.70 -11.07
CA TRP A 83 3.58 -13.49 -9.72
C TRP A 83 2.58 -12.72 -8.85
N MET A 84 1.85 -11.76 -9.43
CA MET A 84 0.91 -10.91 -8.70
C MET A 84 -0.27 -11.75 -8.20
N SER A 85 -0.93 -12.47 -9.09
CA SER A 85 -1.98 -13.42 -8.73
C SER A 85 -1.53 -14.45 -7.67
N LYS A 86 -0.32 -15.03 -7.81
CA LYS A 86 0.24 -15.94 -6.78
C LYS A 86 0.43 -15.27 -5.42
N LEU A 87 0.89 -14.02 -5.40
CA LEU A 87 1.07 -13.25 -4.15
C LEU A 87 -0.28 -13.02 -3.47
N GLU A 88 -1.28 -12.58 -4.23
CA GLU A 88 -2.63 -12.34 -3.73
C GLU A 88 -3.27 -13.60 -3.17
N ALA A 89 -3.25 -14.70 -3.94
CA ALA A 89 -3.78 -15.99 -3.50
C ALA A 89 -3.13 -16.45 -2.19
N SER A 90 -1.80 -16.31 -2.07
CA SER A 90 -1.07 -16.70 -0.87
C SER A 90 -1.34 -15.82 0.37
N SER A 91 -1.88 -14.62 0.16
CA SER A 91 -2.14 -13.60 1.20
C SER A 91 -3.62 -13.55 1.62
N LYS A 92 -4.54 -14.04 0.78
CA LYS A 92 -5.99 -14.01 1.05
C LYS A 92 -6.34 -14.59 2.42
N GLY A 93 -5.87 -15.81 2.71
CA GLY A 93 -6.20 -16.50 3.96
C GLY A 93 -5.67 -15.84 5.25
N VAL A 94 -4.68 -14.94 5.15
CA VAL A 94 -4.22 -14.15 6.31
C VAL A 94 -4.91 -12.80 6.41
N LEU A 95 -5.31 -12.20 5.28
CA LEU A 95 -5.99 -10.91 5.26
C LEU A 95 -7.48 -11.03 5.60
N GLU A 96 -8.13 -12.12 5.18
CA GLU A 96 -9.57 -12.29 5.32
C GLU A 96 -10.08 -12.19 6.78
N PRO A 97 -9.48 -12.87 7.77
CA PRO A 97 -9.91 -12.72 9.18
C PRO A 97 -9.75 -11.29 9.70
N LEU A 98 -8.67 -10.61 9.30
CA LEU A 98 -8.39 -9.22 9.67
C LEU A 98 -9.41 -8.24 9.07
N ILE A 99 -9.83 -8.48 7.83
CA ILE A 99 -10.78 -7.64 7.11
C ILE A 99 -12.20 -7.79 7.68
N ILE A 100 -12.61 -9.01 8.07
CA ILE A 100 -14.00 -9.34 8.42
C ILE A 100 -14.28 -9.33 9.92
N ARG A 101 -13.35 -9.79 10.75
CA ARG A 101 -13.64 -10.16 12.15
C ARG A 101 -12.79 -9.46 13.21
N GLN A 102 -11.72 -8.75 12.82
CA GLN A 102 -10.64 -8.27 13.72
C GLN A 102 -9.93 -9.39 14.49
N ASP A 103 -10.10 -10.64 14.08
CA ASP A 103 -9.79 -11.80 14.91
C ASP A 103 -8.60 -12.57 14.33
N LEU A 104 -7.43 -12.35 14.94
CA LEU A 104 -6.29 -13.27 14.82
C LEU A 104 -5.57 -13.52 16.15
N ASP A 105 -5.91 -12.78 17.23
CA ASP A 105 -5.20 -12.63 18.53
C ASP A 105 -3.69 -12.31 18.42
N LEU A 106 -2.96 -13.09 17.63
CA LEU A 106 -1.55 -12.96 17.30
C LEU A 106 -1.28 -13.12 15.80
N ILE A 107 -0.52 -12.17 15.24
CA ILE A 107 -0.02 -12.20 13.87
C ILE A 107 1.42 -12.72 13.87
N SER A 108 1.60 -13.97 13.43
CA SER A 108 2.92 -14.59 13.38
C SER A 108 3.89 -13.93 12.39
N LEU A 109 5.19 -14.14 12.56
CA LEU A 109 6.22 -13.59 11.66
C LEU A 109 6.00 -13.92 10.17
N GLN A 110 5.48 -15.13 9.89
CA GLN A 110 5.16 -15.54 8.52
C GLN A 110 3.94 -14.76 7.97
N ARG A 111 2.91 -14.57 8.81
CA ARG A 111 1.73 -13.77 8.49
C ARG A 111 2.11 -12.31 8.25
N GLN A 112 2.91 -11.71 9.14
CA GLN A 112 3.46 -10.36 8.99
C GLN A 112 4.15 -10.17 7.63
N ARG A 113 5.03 -11.10 7.22
CA ARG A 113 5.70 -11.04 5.91
C ARG A 113 4.71 -11.07 4.74
N LYS A 114 3.70 -11.95 4.78
CA LYS A 114 2.69 -12.08 3.73
C LYS A 114 1.86 -10.80 3.60
N ILE A 115 1.38 -10.27 4.72
CA ILE A 115 0.63 -9.01 4.77
C ILE A 115 1.48 -7.86 4.23
N ALA A 116 2.74 -7.74 4.68
CA ALA A 116 3.63 -6.67 4.24
C ALA A 116 3.93 -6.72 2.73
N LEU A 117 4.17 -7.92 2.17
CA LEU A 117 4.39 -8.10 0.73
C LEU A 117 3.15 -7.72 -0.07
N TRP A 118 1.98 -8.16 0.37
CA TRP A 118 0.71 -7.81 -0.26
C TRP A 118 0.47 -6.30 -0.21
N ALA A 119 0.60 -5.68 0.97
CA ALA A 119 0.39 -4.26 1.18
C ALA A 119 1.34 -3.41 0.32
N THR A 120 2.61 -3.81 0.25
CA THR A 120 3.62 -3.15 -0.58
C THR A 120 3.25 -3.22 -2.07
N LYS A 121 2.78 -4.39 -2.56
CA LYS A 121 2.30 -4.51 -3.94
C LYS A 121 1.11 -3.59 -4.19
N THR A 122 0.12 -3.62 -3.31
CA THR A 122 -1.11 -2.81 -3.45
C THR A 122 -0.77 -1.31 -3.45
N ALA A 123 0.07 -0.85 -2.52
CA ALA A 123 0.53 0.53 -2.47
C ALA A 123 1.33 0.94 -3.72
N MET A 124 2.17 0.04 -4.27
CA MET A 124 2.82 0.28 -5.56
C MET A 124 1.80 0.45 -6.69
N MET A 125 0.68 -0.29 -6.70
CA MET A 125 -0.36 -0.11 -7.72
C MET A 125 -1.18 1.16 -7.51
N ALA A 126 -1.43 1.56 -6.26
CA ALA A 126 -2.04 2.84 -5.93
C ALA A 126 -1.17 4.01 -6.43
N ASP A 127 0.14 3.94 -6.24
CA ASP A 127 1.08 4.92 -6.79
C ASP A 127 0.99 5.05 -8.33
N GLN A 128 0.78 3.94 -9.03
CA GLN A 128 0.70 3.92 -10.49
C GLN A 128 -0.57 4.53 -11.08
N VAL A 129 -1.55 4.88 -10.25
CA VAL A 129 -2.74 5.64 -10.66
C VAL A 129 -2.37 7.09 -10.99
N GLN A 130 -1.34 7.61 -10.32
CA GLN A 130 -0.88 8.99 -10.50
C GLN A 130 -0.43 9.24 -11.94
N GLN A 131 -0.68 10.47 -12.41
CA GLN A 131 -0.12 10.96 -13.68
C GLN A 131 1.41 10.86 -13.64
N GLU A 132 2.00 11.24 -12.51
CA GLU A 132 3.42 11.12 -12.21
C GLU A 132 3.61 10.23 -10.97
N PRO A 133 3.78 8.91 -11.15
CA PRO A 133 4.05 8.01 -10.05
C PRO A 133 5.32 8.39 -9.30
N LEU A 134 5.27 8.33 -7.97
CA LEU A 134 6.34 8.76 -7.08
C LEU A 134 7.40 7.67 -6.89
N LEU A 135 7.03 6.39 -7.02
CA LEU A 135 7.96 5.29 -6.81
C LEU A 135 8.87 5.06 -8.03
N PRO A 136 10.20 5.01 -7.85
CA PRO A 136 11.11 4.67 -8.92
C PRO A 136 10.86 3.28 -9.50
N SER A 137 10.88 3.17 -10.83
CA SER A 137 10.60 1.91 -11.54
C SER A 137 11.52 0.73 -11.13
N HIS A 138 12.75 1.00 -10.69
CA HIS A 138 13.67 -0.04 -10.22
C HIS A 138 13.16 -0.73 -8.95
N GLN A 139 12.44 -0.03 -8.06
CA GLN A 139 11.86 -0.62 -6.86
C GLN A 139 10.75 -1.62 -7.22
N LEU A 140 9.90 -1.28 -8.19
CA LEU A 140 8.87 -2.17 -8.72
C LEU A 140 9.51 -3.41 -9.37
N ARG A 141 10.54 -3.23 -10.21
CA ARG A 141 11.28 -4.34 -10.83
C ARG A 141 11.87 -5.29 -9.78
N ARG A 142 12.45 -4.75 -8.69
CA ARG A 142 13.03 -5.53 -7.60
C ARG A 142 11.97 -6.35 -6.84
N MET A 143 10.78 -5.78 -6.63
CA MET A 143 9.64 -6.49 -6.04
C MET A 143 9.23 -7.70 -6.89
N ARG A 144 9.19 -7.56 -8.23
CA ARG A 144 8.93 -8.68 -9.14
C ARG A 144 10.03 -9.74 -9.04
N THR A 145 11.30 -9.37 -9.16
CA THR A 145 12.40 -10.34 -9.31
C THR A 145 12.71 -11.09 -8.02
N HIS A 146 12.65 -10.42 -6.86
CA HIS A 146 13.08 -11.00 -5.59
C HIS A 146 11.95 -11.26 -4.60
N ARG A 147 10.71 -10.81 -4.89
CA ARG A 147 9.64 -10.74 -3.88
C ARG A 147 10.13 -10.02 -2.63
N ALA A 148 10.93 -8.98 -2.84
CA ALA A 148 11.55 -8.19 -1.80
C ALA A 148 10.79 -6.88 -1.68
N ILE A 149 10.33 -6.60 -0.46
CA ILE A 149 9.85 -5.27 -0.10
C ILE A 149 11.03 -4.30 -0.27
N PRO A 150 10.86 -3.13 -0.93
CA PRO A 150 11.94 -2.18 -1.12
C PRO A 150 12.66 -1.83 0.18
N GLY A 151 13.96 -1.53 0.05
CA GLY A 151 14.78 -1.12 1.19
C GLY A 151 14.19 0.10 1.86
N GLY A 152 14.19 0.12 3.20
CA GLY A 152 13.61 1.21 3.97
C GLY A 152 12.08 1.28 3.94
N THR A 153 11.33 0.45 3.21
CA THR A 153 9.87 0.47 3.35
C THR A 153 9.47 0.09 4.77
N ARG A 154 8.45 0.76 5.32
CA ARG A 154 7.81 0.38 6.57
C ARG A 154 6.35 0.04 6.31
N VAL A 155 5.88 -0.99 7.02
CA VAL A 155 4.48 -1.37 7.00
C VAL A 155 3.99 -1.49 8.43
N TRP A 156 2.91 -0.78 8.74
CA TRP A 156 2.22 -0.86 10.02
C TRP A 156 0.79 -1.36 9.83
N LEU A 157 0.27 -2.04 10.86
CA LEU A 157 -1.12 -2.48 10.95
C LEU A 157 -1.85 -1.74 12.06
N GLY A 158 -3.11 -1.45 11.80
CA GLY A 158 -4.10 -0.99 12.78
C GLY A 158 -5.41 -1.76 12.60
N SER A 159 -6.39 -1.41 13.42
CA SER A 159 -7.75 -1.92 13.30
C SER A 159 -8.76 -0.79 13.47
N CYS A 160 -9.90 -0.91 12.81
CA CYS A 160 -11.04 -0.02 12.96
C CYS A 160 -12.31 -0.85 13.20
N PRO A 161 -13.04 -0.64 14.31
CA PRO A 161 -14.27 -1.37 14.60
C PRO A 161 -15.35 -1.17 13.54
N GLU A 162 -15.45 0.02 12.93
CA GLU A 162 -16.40 0.24 11.86
C GLU A 162 -15.90 -0.34 10.53
N ARG A 163 -16.74 -1.16 9.89
CA ARG A 163 -16.42 -1.72 8.57
C ARG A 163 -16.49 -0.71 7.45
N ASN A 164 -17.31 0.34 7.56
CA ASN A 164 -17.48 1.34 6.50
C ASN A 164 -16.48 2.51 6.66
N PRO A 165 -16.07 3.15 5.56
CA PRO A 165 -16.13 2.60 4.20
C PRO A 165 -15.32 1.30 4.15
N ILE A 166 -15.75 0.36 3.29
CA ILE A 166 -15.13 -0.97 3.26
C ILE A 166 -13.77 -0.92 2.61
N VAL A 167 -13.55 0.01 1.67
CA VAL A 167 -12.20 0.35 1.24
C VAL A 167 -12.08 1.86 1.18
N THR A 168 -11.03 2.38 1.78
CA THR A 168 -10.53 3.75 1.53
C THR A 168 -9.01 3.71 1.49
N SER A 169 -8.41 4.55 0.65
CA SER A 169 -6.96 4.58 0.46
C SER A 169 -6.52 5.86 -0.21
N HIS A 170 -5.55 6.54 0.38
CA HIS A 170 -4.96 7.74 -0.20
C HIS A 170 -3.46 7.57 -0.43
N THR A 171 -2.86 8.47 -1.19
CA THR A 171 -1.46 8.39 -1.63
C THR A 171 -0.81 9.75 -1.46
N VAL A 172 -0.11 9.91 -0.35
CA VAL A 172 0.45 11.20 0.03
C VAL A 172 1.94 11.20 -0.22
N ARG A 173 2.41 12.21 -0.95
CA ARG A 173 3.83 12.60 -0.90
C ARG A 173 4.05 13.26 0.45
N ILE A 174 4.84 12.63 1.31
CA ILE A 174 5.35 13.34 2.47
C ILE A 174 6.36 14.32 1.89
N ASP A 175 6.28 15.61 2.23
CA ASP A 175 7.30 16.61 1.95
C ASP A 175 7.86 17.07 3.31
N LEU A 176 9.18 17.07 3.48
CA LEU A 176 9.81 17.46 4.75
C LEU A 176 9.88 18.98 4.82
N THR A 177 8.78 19.62 5.19
CA THR A 177 8.82 20.98 5.74
C THR A 177 9.09 20.87 7.25
N GLY A 178 10.23 20.31 7.66
CA GLY A 178 10.43 20.07 9.10
C GLY A 178 11.71 19.36 9.55
N VAL A 179 12.51 18.77 8.66
CA VAL A 179 13.88 18.41 9.02
C VAL A 179 14.70 19.70 8.95
N SER A 180 14.85 20.39 10.08
CA SER A 180 15.62 21.64 10.24
C SER A 180 17.13 21.47 10.00
N ALA A 181 17.57 20.48 9.23
CA ALA A 181 18.98 20.26 8.91
C ALA A 181 19.29 20.82 7.52
N PRO A 182 20.16 21.86 7.42
CA PRO A 182 20.73 22.27 6.15
C PRO A 182 21.41 21.07 5.47
N GLY A 183 21.00 20.74 4.24
CA GLY A 183 21.64 19.70 3.43
C GLY A 183 20.93 18.33 3.36
N ALA A 184 19.76 18.15 3.99
CA ALA A 184 18.96 16.94 3.76
C ALA A 184 18.51 16.88 2.28
N PRO A 185 18.80 15.79 1.53
CA PRO A 185 18.37 15.69 0.14
C PRO A 185 16.84 15.67 0.07
N GLN A 186 16.25 16.54 -0.75
CA GLN A 186 14.89 16.31 -1.26
C GLN A 186 14.97 15.19 -2.30
N PRO A 187 14.09 14.16 -2.31
CA PRO A 187 12.64 14.19 -2.07
C PRO A 187 12.20 13.32 -0.88
N VAL A 188 10.91 13.38 -0.53
CA VAL A 188 10.39 12.78 0.68
C VAL A 188 9.32 11.73 0.33
N GLY A 189 9.34 10.66 1.12
CA GLY A 189 8.80 9.36 0.73
C GLY A 189 7.29 9.33 0.42
N PHE A 190 6.89 8.24 -0.20
CA PHE A 190 5.50 7.95 -0.53
C PHE A 190 4.81 7.24 0.64
N PHE A 191 3.67 7.79 1.10
CA PHE A 191 2.85 7.23 2.17
C PHE A 191 1.47 6.84 1.64
N CYS A 192 1.06 5.61 1.93
CA CYS A 192 -0.20 5.03 1.46
C CYS A 192 -0.93 4.36 2.62
N PRO A 193 -1.81 5.09 3.32
CA PRO A 193 -2.77 4.51 4.25
C PRO A 193 -3.89 3.82 3.47
N MET A 194 -4.31 2.65 3.94
CA MET A 194 -5.42 1.86 3.40
C MET A 194 -6.25 1.31 4.56
N LYS A 195 -7.58 1.46 4.49
CA LYS A 195 -8.52 0.73 5.35
C LYS A 195 -9.32 -0.24 4.48
N ILE A 196 -9.42 -1.49 4.91
CA ILE A 196 -10.12 -2.57 4.20
C ILE A 196 -10.95 -3.35 5.22
N GLY A 197 -12.27 -3.13 5.22
CA GLY A 197 -13.15 -3.59 6.29
C GLY A 197 -12.65 -3.04 7.63
N HIS A 198 -12.26 -3.93 8.54
CA HIS A 198 -11.66 -3.55 9.82
C HIS A 198 -10.13 -3.35 9.77
N LEU A 199 -9.45 -3.85 8.74
CA LEU A 199 -8.01 -3.83 8.67
C LEU A 199 -7.51 -2.45 8.24
N CYS A 200 -6.67 -1.82 9.05
CA CYS A 200 -5.94 -0.61 8.68
C CYS A 200 -4.48 -0.98 8.36
N ILE A 201 -3.95 -0.46 7.26
CA ILE A 201 -2.56 -0.68 6.83
C ILE A 201 -1.96 0.67 6.47
N TYR A 202 -0.73 0.90 6.89
CA TYR A 202 0.04 2.09 6.56
C TYR A 202 1.33 1.65 5.88
N VAL A 203 1.56 2.09 4.65
CA VAL A 203 2.79 1.76 3.91
C VAL A 203 3.57 3.04 3.66
N TYR A 204 4.83 3.07 4.09
CA TYR A 204 5.74 4.16 3.83
C TYR A 204 6.95 3.69 3.02
N PHE A 205 7.22 4.36 1.91
CA PHE A 205 8.38 4.14 1.06
C PHE A 205 9.27 5.38 1.13
N PRO A 206 10.39 5.33 1.85
CA PRO A 206 11.29 6.47 1.90
C PRO A 206 12.06 6.57 0.57
N ALA A 207 12.36 7.80 0.16
CA ALA A 207 13.17 8.06 -1.03
C ALA A 207 14.66 7.79 -0.80
N VAL A 208 15.11 7.87 0.46
CA VAL A 208 16.48 7.63 0.93
C VAL A 208 16.45 6.79 2.20
N ASP A 209 17.58 6.22 2.61
CA ASP A 209 17.64 5.52 3.89
C ASP A 209 17.40 6.50 5.05
N VAL A 210 16.43 6.16 5.91
CA VAL A 210 16.02 6.96 7.06
C VAL A 210 15.80 6.06 8.28
N VAL A 211 16.03 6.62 9.47
CA VAL A 211 15.56 6.09 10.75
C VAL A 211 14.30 6.84 11.13
N ILE A 212 13.24 6.11 11.48
CA ILE A 212 11.93 6.66 11.77
C ILE A 212 11.66 6.56 13.27
N GLN A 213 11.22 7.65 13.87
CA GLN A 213 10.55 7.61 15.17
C GLN A 213 9.13 8.12 15.02
N HIS A 214 8.20 7.38 15.62
CA HIS A 214 6.84 7.84 15.83
C HIS A 214 6.76 8.55 17.17
N ALA A 215 5.88 9.54 17.25
CA ALA A 215 5.44 10.04 18.54
C ALA A 215 4.77 8.91 19.33
N ARG A 216 4.97 8.90 20.66
CA ARG A 216 4.66 7.75 21.52
C ARG A 216 3.17 7.41 21.54
N GLU A 217 2.31 8.39 21.32
CA GLU A 217 0.87 8.25 21.23
C GLU A 217 0.41 7.27 20.15
N PHE A 218 1.20 7.09 19.07
CA PHE A 218 0.86 6.17 17.99
C PHE A 218 1.25 4.71 18.27
N HIS A 219 2.10 4.45 19.28
CA HIS A 219 2.59 3.10 19.58
C HIS A 219 1.49 2.13 20.02
N LEU A 220 0.36 2.65 20.49
CA LEU A 220 -0.81 1.84 20.86
C LEU A 220 -1.83 1.72 19.72
N SER A 221 -1.72 2.54 18.68
CA SER A 221 -2.67 2.60 17.56
C SER A 221 -2.20 1.84 16.34
N VAL A 222 -0.88 1.76 16.13
CA VAL A 222 -0.29 1.10 14.97
C VAL A 222 0.87 0.19 15.38
N ALA A 223 0.93 -0.97 14.74
CA ALA A 223 1.93 -1.98 15.00
C ALA A 223 2.80 -2.24 13.77
N ARG A 224 4.11 -2.06 13.90
CA ARG A 224 5.06 -2.28 12.80
C ARG A 224 5.23 -3.77 12.51
N ILE A 225 4.85 -4.20 11.31
CA ILE A 225 5.05 -5.58 10.80
C ILE A 225 6.19 -5.69 9.80
N TRP A 226 6.66 -4.56 9.26
CA TRP A 226 7.83 -4.51 8.39
C TRP A 226 8.69 -3.26 8.66
N PRO A 227 10.03 -3.41 8.76
CA PRO A 227 10.77 -4.68 8.83
C PRO A 227 10.32 -5.52 10.03
N ARG A 228 10.37 -6.85 9.87
CA ARG A 228 9.79 -7.80 10.83
C ARG A 228 10.42 -7.61 12.20
N ARG A 229 9.59 -7.52 13.24
CA ARG A 229 10.04 -7.68 14.62
C ARG A 229 10.33 -9.16 14.89
N SER A 230 11.12 -9.48 15.92
CA SER A 230 11.49 -10.86 16.25
C SER A 230 10.40 -11.64 17.00
N SER A 231 9.18 -11.11 17.10
CA SER A 231 8.08 -11.71 17.84
C SER A 231 6.76 -11.67 17.06
N ASP A 232 5.85 -12.55 17.46
CA ASP A 232 4.45 -12.45 17.10
C ASP A 232 3.86 -11.13 17.61
N LEU A 233 2.85 -10.64 16.90
CA LEU A 233 2.27 -9.33 17.14
C LEU A 233 0.83 -9.46 17.65
N PRO A 234 0.50 -8.97 18.85
CA PRO A 234 -0.88 -8.85 19.31
C PRO A 234 -1.72 -8.01 18.35
N PHE A 235 -2.93 -8.47 18.05
CA PHE A 235 -3.85 -7.77 17.18
C PHE A 235 -5.30 -7.97 17.67
N PRO A 236 -6.14 -6.92 17.70
CA PRO A 236 -5.86 -5.55 17.24
C PRO A 236 -4.96 -4.74 18.20
N PRO A 237 -4.34 -3.64 17.74
CA PRO A 237 -3.69 -2.69 18.67
C PRO A 237 -4.68 -2.15 19.71
N PRO A 238 -4.21 -1.80 20.93
CA PRO A 238 -5.08 -1.36 22.02
C PRO A 238 -5.93 -0.12 21.70
N ALA A 239 -5.36 0.84 20.97
CA ALA A 239 -6.07 2.02 20.52
C ALA A 239 -6.50 1.85 19.06
N GLN A 240 -7.74 2.21 18.75
CA GLN A 240 -8.32 2.01 17.43
C GLN A 240 -9.15 3.24 17.01
N PRO A 241 -8.99 3.75 15.79
CA PRO A 241 -9.94 4.71 15.24
C PRO A 241 -11.32 4.07 15.16
N GLN A 242 -12.36 4.80 15.58
CA GLN A 242 -13.71 4.24 15.72
C GLN A 242 -14.46 4.13 14.39
N ASN A 243 -14.09 4.94 13.40
CA ASN A 243 -14.75 5.03 12.10
C ASN A 243 -13.77 5.37 10.97
N GLY A 244 -14.27 5.42 9.74
CA GLY A 244 -13.48 5.80 8.55
C GLY A 244 -12.82 7.18 8.66
N GLU A 245 -13.54 8.18 9.16
CA GLU A 245 -13.02 9.55 9.32
C GLU A 245 -11.87 9.60 10.34
N ALA A 246 -12.04 8.93 11.49
CA ALA A 246 -11.00 8.81 12.50
C ALA A 246 -9.78 8.02 12.00
N PHE A 247 -9.97 7.07 11.08
CA PHE A 247 -8.87 6.40 10.40
C PHE A 247 -8.07 7.37 9.53
N GLU A 248 -8.73 8.21 8.73
CA GLU A 248 -8.05 9.21 7.90
C GLU A 248 -7.33 10.25 8.78
N ALA A 249 -7.97 10.73 9.84
CA ALA A 249 -7.35 11.65 10.80
C ALA A 249 -6.11 11.03 11.49
N LEU A 250 -6.19 9.74 11.87
CA LEU A 250 -5.05 9.00 12.40
C LEU A 250 -3.93 8.85 11.35
N ALA A 251 -4.28 8.58 10.09
CA ALA A 251 -3.31 8.46 9.01
C ALA A 251 -2.54 9.76 8.75
N ASP A 252 -3.25 10.90 8.74
CA ASP A 252 -2.65 12.23 8.61
C ASP A 252 -1.77 12.56 9.81
N ALA A 253 -2.26 12.35 11.04
CA ALA A 253 -1.47 12.58 12.24
C ALA A 253 -0.22 11.68 12.32
N LEU A 254 -0.33 10.40 11.92
CA LEU A 254 0.80 9.48 11.85
C LEU A 254 1.86 9.95 10.86
N ARG A 255 1.44 10.47 9.71
CA ARG A 255 2.32 11.02 8.67
C ARG A 255 3.04 12.29 9.12
N GLU A 256 2.30 13.21 9.73
CA GLU A 256 2.80 14.53 10.14
C GLU A 256 3.73 14.46 11.37
N SER A 257 3.56 13.43 12.20
CA SER A 257 4.37 13.19 13.38
C SER A 257 5.64 12.34 13.14
N LEU A 258 5.95 11.97 11.88
CA LEU A 258 7.15 11.20 11.58
C LEU A 258 8.41 12.03 11.81
N TYR A 259 9.17 11.68 12.85
CA TYR A 259 10.54 12.15 12.99
C TYR A 259 11.44 11.29 12.11
N LEU A 260 12.04 11.92 11.10
CA LEU A 260 12.95 11.27 10.15
C LEU A 260 14.38 11.75 10.40
N TYR A 261 15.30 10.79 10.54
CA TYR A 261 16.72 11.05 10.72
C TYR A 261 17.51 10.32 9.64
N THR A 262 18.60 10.91 9.17
CA THR A 262 19.60 10.12 8.42
C THR A 262 20.21 9.06 9.35
N PRO A 263 20.71 7.93 8.82
CA PRO A 263 21.41 6.93 9.64
C PRO A 263 22.57 7.52 10.46
N GLU A 264 23.29 8.48 9.90
CA GLU A 264 24.39 9.19 10.56
C GLU A 264 23.91 10.04 11.74
N GLN A 265 22.84 10.82 11.55
CA GLN A 265 22.20 11.59 12.62
C GLN A 265 21.71 10.66 13.72
N ALA A 266 21.06 9.56 13.35
CA ALA A 266 20.55 8.61 14.31
C ALA A 266 21.67 7.97 15.14
N ALA A 267 22.76 7.55 14.49
CA ALA A 267 23.94 7.02 15.17
C ALA A 267 24.57 8.05 16.13
N LYS A 268 24.77 9.29 15.66
CA LYS A 268 25.35 10.39 16.44
C LYS A 268 24.55 10.71 17.71
N HIS A 269 23.23 10.66 17.62
CA HIS A 269 22.32 11.03 18.71
C HIS A 269 21.75 9.83 19.48
N GLY A 270 22.20 8.60 19.20
CA GLY A 270 21.71 7.38 19.85
C GLY A 270 20.23 7.07 19.57
N ILE A 271 19.68 7.59 18.47
CA ILE A 271 18.28 7.46 18.08
C ILE A 271 18.06 6.07 17.49
N ARG A 272 17.06 5.36 18.03
CA ARG A 272 16.64 4.04 17.53
C ARG A 272 15.28 4.15 16.84
N GLU A 273 15.07 3.29 15.86
CA GLU A 273 13.79 3.18 15.16
C GLU A 273 12.68 2.70 16.09
N SER A 274 11.48 3.27 15.95
CA SER A 274 10.31 2.92 16.76
C SER A 274 9.69 1.55 16.45
#